data_AF-A0A1G5EXP2-F1
#
_entry.id   AF-A0A1G5EXP2-F1
#
_cell.length_a   1.000
_cell.length_b   1.000
_cell.length_c   1.000
_cell.angle_alpha   90.00
_cell.angle_beta   90.00
_cell.angle_gamma   90.00
#
_symmetry.space_group_name_H-M   'P 1'
#
loop_
_entity.id
_entity.type
_entity.pdbx_description
1 polymer ?
#
loop_
_entity_poly.entity_id
_entity_poly.type
_entity_poly.pdbx_seq_one_letter_code
_entity_poly.pdbx_strand_id
1 'polypeptide(L)'
;MADEVGYPFNQIPAEAFTNAAAGYAGQASLCGSLGVAAACIGTVCDVETAKKLVGDLWDWYKEHPFPQYQPAELDLAMTVADSVLCIDSVGKYMEAQGCGFGDDERKERCAGVAAEILKKTVEMLNETL
;
A
#
# COMPACT_ATOMS: atom_id res chain seq x y z
N MET A 1 12.34 7.05 -9.56
CA MET A 1 12.57 6.84 -11.01
C MET A 1 12.50 8.13 -11.79
N ALA A 2 11.48 8.99 -11.60
CA ALA A 2 11.36 10.25 -12.33
C ALA A 2 12.63 11.13 -12.27
N ASP A 3 13.21 11.31 -11.08
CA ASP A 3 14.41 12.17 -10.90
C ASP A 3 15.69 11.53 -11.44
N GLU A 4 15.89 10.23 -11.17
CA GLU A 4 17.14 9.52 -11.51
C GLU A 4 17.19 9.02 -12.96
N VAL A 5 16.04 8.63 -13.53
CA VAL A 5 15.95 8.02 -14.88
C VAL A 5 15.33 8.98 -15.90
N GLY A 6 14.46 9.90 -15.47
CA GLY A 6 13.76 10.81 -16.37
C GLY A 6 12.64 10.13 -17.15
N TYR A 7 12.66 10.24 -18.47
CA TYR A 7 11.64 9.66 -19.34
C TYR A 7 11.67 8.12 -19.32
N PRO A 8 10.52 7.41 -19.31
CA PRO A 8 9.14 7.93 -19.33
C PRO A 8 8.55 8.24 -17.94
N PHE A 9 9.26 7.95 -16.86
CA PHE A 9 8.73 8.01 -15.50
C PHE A 9 8.37 9.42 -15.03
N ASN A 10 9.08 10.43 -15.51
CA ASN A 10 8.76 11.84 -15.22
C ASN A 10 7.49 12.36 -15.94
N GLN A 11 6.85 11.56 -16.79
CA GLN A 11 5.58 11.88 -17.43
C GLN A 11 4.38 11.29 -16.69
N ILE A 12 4.60 10.51 -15.63
CA ILE A 12 3.52 9.94 -14.81
C ILE A 12 3.02 11.03 -13.84
N PRO A 13 1.76 11.48 -13.95
CA PRO A 13 1.20 12.47 -13.03
C PRO A 13 0.91 11.81 -11.68
N ALA A 14 1.78 12.00 -10.69
CA ALA A 14 1.67 11.34 -9.38
C ALA A 14 0.34 11.67 -8.68
N GLU A 15 -0.18 12.89 -8.86
CA GLU A 15 -1.45 13.34 -8.31
C GLU A 15 -2.65 12.54 -8.82
N ALA A 16 -2.55 11.86 -9.97
CA ALA A 16 -3.61 11.01 -10.48
C ALA A 16 -3.94 9.85 -9.51
N PHE A 17 -2.97 9.42 -8.69
CA PHE A 17 -3.14 8.36 -7.71
C PHE A 17 -3.77 8.82 -6.40
N THR A 18 -4.01 10.13 -6.21
CA THR A 18 -4.75 10.63 -5.03
C THR A 18 -6.16 10.06 -4.94
N ASN A 19 -6.74 9.66 -6.08
CA ASN A 19 -8.02 8.98 -6.14
C ASN A 19 -8.03 7.63 -5.41
N ALA A 20 -6.88 6.98 -5.17
CA ALA A 20 -6.79 5.69 -4.50
C ALA A 20 -7.03 5.79 -2.97
N ALA A 21 -7.05 7.02 -2.42
CA ALA A 21 -7.23 7.27 -1.01
C ALA A 21 -8.52 6.62 -0.45
N ALA A 22 -8.41 6.08 0.77
CA ALA A 22 -9.52 5.48 1.51
C ALA A 22 -10.28 4.39 0.72
N GLY A 23 -9.55 3.59 -0.05
CA GLY A 23 -10.12 2.50 -0.83
C GLY A 23 -10.82 2.98 -2.09
N TYR A 24 -10.12 3.79 -2.89
CA TYR A 24 -10.58 4.44 -4.11
C TYR A 24 -11.76 5.39 -3.89
N ALA A 25 -11.46 6.67 -3.68
CA ALA A 25 -12.42 7.76 -3.44
C ALA A 25 -13.35 7.50 -2.24
N GLY A 26 -12.78 6.99 -1.14
CA GLY A 26 -13.54 6.76 0.10
C GLY A 26 -14.54 5.60 0.03
N GLN A 27 -14.50 4.77 -1.02
CA GLN A 27 -15.41 3.63 -1.17
C GLN A 27 -15.00 2.42 -0.31
N ALA A 28 -13.89 2.53 0.43
CA ALA A 28 -13.37 1.48 1.30
C ALA A 28 -13.16 0.13 0.58
N SER A 29 -12.92 0.19 -0.74
CA SER A 29 -12.68 -0.96 -1.63
C SER A 29 -11.23 -1.47 -1.51
N LEU A 30 -10.53 -1.78 -2.60
CA LEU A 30 -9.12 -2.21 -2.58
C LEU A 30 -8.25 -1.18 -1.83
N CYS A 31 -7.35 -1.63 -0.96
CA CYS A 31 -6.34 -0.75 -0.34
C CYS A 31 -5.62 0.07 -1.41
N GLY A 32 -5.68 1.41 -1.29
CA GLY A 32 -5.14 2.31 -2.30
C GLY A 32 -3.66 2.04 -2.60
N SER A 33 -2.86 1.77 -1.57
CA SER A 33 -1.44 1.46 -1.72
C SER A 33 -1.18 0.18 -2.53
N LEU A 34 -2.03 -0.86 -2.41
CA LEU A 34 -1.93 -2.06 -3.25
C LEU A 34 -2.26 -1.72 -4.71
N GLY A 35 -3.33 -0.95 -4.92
CA GLY A 35 -3.74 -0.54 -6.26
C GLY A 35 -2.69 0.29 -6.99
N VAL A 36 -2.05 1.24 -6.29
CA VAL A 36 -0.93 2.03 -6.82
C VAL A 36 0.28 1.15 -7.08
N ALA A 37 0.62 0.23 -6.16
CA ALA A 37 1.73 -0.71 -6.36
C ALA A 37 1.53 -1.58 -7.61
N ALA A 38 0.33 -2.13 -7.84
CA ALA A 38 0.02 -2.85 -9.08
C ALA A 38 0.26 -2.00 -10.33
N ALA A 39 -0.21 -0.75 -10.31
CA ALA A 39 -0.02 0.15 -11.44
C ALA A 39 1.47 0.39 -11.70
N CYS A 40 2.27 0.62 -10.66
CA CYS A 40 3.72 0.80 -10.78
C CYS A 40 4.42 -0.46 -11.31
N ILE A 41 4.11 -1.65 -10.76
CA ILE A 41 4.65 -2.93 -11.25
C ILE A 41 4.36 -3.09 -12.75
N GLY A 42 3.13 -2.82 -13.18
CA GLY A 42 2.72 -2.92 -14.58
C GLY A 42 3.42 -1.94 -15.53
N THR A 43 4.07 -0.89 -15.03
CA THR A 43 4.85 0.05 -15.86
C THR A 43 6.26 -0.45 -16.18
N VAL A 44 6.75 -1.46 -15.45
CA VAL A 44 8.14 -1.95 -15.56
C VAL A 44 8.26 -3.45 -15.87
N CYS A 45 7.16 -4.20 -15.80
CA CYS A 45 7.12 -5.64 -16.06
C CYS A 45 6.22 -5.99 -17.26
N ASP A 46 6.47 -7.12 -17.90
CA ASP A 46 5.49 -7.74 -18.81
C ASP A 46 4.25 -8.23 -18.04
N VAL A 47 3.18 -8.56 -18.76
CA VAL A 47 1.87 -8.91 -18.19
C VAL A 47 1.93 -10.11 -17.25
N GLU A 48 2.67 -11.16 -17.59
CA GLU A 48 2.72 -12.38 -16.79
C GLU A 48 3.54 -12.17 -15.52
N THR A 49 4.68 -11.49 -15.65
CA THR A 49 5.50 -11.10 -14.49
C THR A 49 4.73 -10.18 -13.55
N ALA A 50 4.06 -9.15 -14.08
CA ALA A 50 3.27 -8.22 -13.29
C ALA A 50 2.14 -8.93 -12.53
N LYS A 51 1.40 -9.81 -13.21
CA LYS A 51 0.31 -10.58 -12.60
C LYS A 51 0.80 -11.45 -11.44
N LYS A 52 1.95 -12.09 -11.59
CA LYS A 52 2.57 -12.91 -10.53
C LYS A 52 2.97 -12.03 -9.34
N LEU A 53 3.73 -10.97 -9.56
CA LEU A 53 4.21 -10.08 -8.49
C LEU A 53 3.04 -9.42 -7.73
N VAL A 54 1.99 -9.03 -8.46
CA VAL A 54 0.74 -8.55 -7.86
C VAL A 54 0.09 -9.64 -6.99
N GLY A 55 -0.06 -10.86 -7.49
CA GLY A 55 -0.60 -11.96 -6.66
C GLY A 55 0.20 -12.17 -5.37
N ASP A 56 1.52 -12.26 -5.48
CA ASP A 56 2.44 -12.49 -4.37
C ASP A 56 2.40 -11.34 -3.34
N LEU A 57 2.27 -10.09 -3.80
CA LEU A 57 2.16 -8.92 -2.92
C LEU A 57 0.84 -8.92 -2.14
N TRP A 58 -0.26 -9.37 -2.77
CA TRP A 58 -1.57 -9.47 -2.12
C TRP A 58 -1.56 -10.58 -1.06
N ASP A 59 -0.93 -11.71 -1.36
CA ASP A 59 -0.77 -12.82 -0.41
C ASP A 59 0.06 -12.39 0.80
N TRP A 60 1.20 -11.73 0.57
CA TRP A 60 2.00 -11.13 1.65
C TRP A 60 1.20 -10.12 2.47
N TYR A 61 0.47 -9.21 1.84
CA TYR A 61 -0.31 -8.17 2.54
C TYR A 61 -1.39 -8.76 3.46
N LYS A 62 -2.02 -9.88 3.07
CA LYS A 62 -3.06 -10.50 3.88
C LYS A 62 -2.52 -11.09 5.18
N GLU A 63 -1.24 -11.48 5.21
CA GLU A 63 -0.62 -12.19 6.34
C GLU A 63 0.32 -11.28 7.16
N HIS A 64 0.79 -10.18 6.58
CA HIS A 64 1.74 -9.28 7.25
C HIS A 64 1.05 -8.45 8.35
N PRO A 65 1.63 -8.38 9.56
CA PRO A 65 1.10 -7.53 10.63
C PRO A 65 1.53 -6.08 10.42
N PHE A 66 0.56 -5.20 10.16
CA PHE A 66 0.79 -3.77 9.91
C PHE A 66 0.33 -2.89 11.07
N PRO A 67 0.99 -1.73 11.34
CA PRO A 67 2.24 -1.27 10.71
C PRO A 67 3.47 -1.66 11.56
N GLN A 68 4.51 -2.22 10.95
CA GLN A 68 5.84 -2.38 11.57
C GLN A 68 6.69 -1.11 11.48
N TYR A 69 6.51 -0.32 10.44
CA TYR A 69 7.17 0.95 10.24
C TYR A 69 6.32 2.09 10.80
N GLN A 70 6.75 2.65 11.93
CA GLN A 70 6.03 3.68 12.68
C GLN A 70 6.94 4.88 12.97
N PRO A 71 7.26 5.73 11.98
CA PRO A 71 8.19 6.84 12.17
C PRO A 71 7.67 7.93 13.13
N ALA A 72 6.35 7.98 13.37
CA ALA A 72 5.74 8.91 14.31
C ALA A 72 5.82 8.43 15.78
N GLU A 73 6.33 7.22 16.05
CA GLU A 73 6.52 6.67 17.40
C GLU A 73 5.25 6.68 18.29
N LEU A 74 4.08 6.46 17.69
CA LEU A 74 2.78 6.51 18.36
C LEU A 74 2.34 5.19 19.03
N ASP A 75 3.21 4.17 19.04
CA ASP A 75 2.92 2.82 19.58
C ASP A 75 1.60 2.25 19.03
N LEU A 76 1.45 2.27 17.71
CA LEU A 76 0.24 1.84 17.01
C LEU A 76 0.11 0.32 17.08
N ALA A 77 -1.09 -0.16 17.36
CA ALA A 77 -1.41 -1.58 17.35
C ALA A 77 -1.12 -2.20 15.98
N MET A 78 -0.41 -3.33 15.98
CA MET A 78 -0.20 -4.13 14.78
C MET A 78 -1.35 -5.10 14.57
N THR A 79 -1.88 -5.13 13.34
CA THR A 79 -2.99 -6.01 12.95
C THR A 79 -2.71 -6.68 11.61
N VAL A 80 -3.17 -7.91 11.45
CA VAL A 80 -3.17 -8.63 10.17
C VAL A 80 -4.50 -8.38 9.45
N ALA A 81 -4.43 -8.06 8.16
CA ALA A 81 -5.62 -7.64 7.40
C ALA A 81 -6.52 -8.81 7.01
N ASP A 82 -5.96 -9.99 6.69
CA ASP A 82 -6.62 -11.19 6.13
C ASP A 82 -7.40 -10.96 4.81
N SER A 83 -7.41 -9.74 4.29
CA SER A 83 -8.14 -9.29 3.12
C SER A 83 -7.40 -8.12 2.48
N VAL A 84 -7.62 -7.89 1.19
CA VAL A 84 -7.04 -6.76 0.45
C VAL A 84 -7.89 -5.50 0.51
N LEU A 85 -9.08 -5.59 1.12
CA LEU A 85 -10.00 -4.49 1.24
C LEU A 85 -9.53 -3.51 2.32
N CYS A 86 -9.65 -2.22 2.00
CA CYS A 86 -9.33 -1.11 2.87
C CYS A 86 -10.23 -1.14 4.12
N ILE A 87 -11.53 -1.42 3.95
CA ILE A 87 -12.48 -1.53 5.07
C ILE A 87 -12.05 -2.57 6.11
N ASP A 88 -11.60 -3.75 5.66
CA ASP A 88 -11.20 -4.83 6.55
C ASP A 88 -9.90 -4.50 7.26
N SER A 89 -8.90 -4.03 6.50
CA SER A 89 -7.57 -3.69 7.03
C SER A 89 -7.62 -2.54 8.03
N VAL A 90 -8.29 -1.44 7.68
CA VAL A 90 -8.38 -0.27 8.56
C VAL A 90 -9.38 -0.50 9.70
N GLY A 91 -10.46 -1.25 9.44
CA GLY A 91 -11.48 -1.58 10.43
C GLY A 91 -10.92 -2.38 11.59
N LYS A 92 -10.19 -3.46 11.30
CA LYS A 92 -9.51 -4.28 12.32
C LYS A 92 -8.53 -3.46 13.17
N TYR A 93 -7.76 -2.60 12.51
CA TYR A 93 -6.84 -1.70 13.21
C TYR A 93 -7.58 -0.73 14.14
N MET A 94 -8.62 -0.05 13.63
CA MET A 94 -9.38 0.91 14.42
C MET A 94 -10.04 0.26 15.64
N GLU A 95 -10.53 -0.97 15.50
CA GLU A 95 -11.06 -1.76 16.61
C GLU A 95 -9.97 -2.10 17.65
N ALA A 96 -8.80 -2.56 17.20
CA ALA A 96 -7.69 -2.90 18.09
C ALA A 96 -7.07 -1.69 18.81
N GLN A 97 -6.95 -0.56 18.12
CA GLN A 97 -6.40 0.68 18.66
C GLN A 97 -7.42 1.46 19.50
N GLY A 98 -8.72 1.28 19.24
CA GLY A 98 -9.78 2.10 19.83
C GLY A 98 -9.84 3.52 19.27
N CYS A 99 -9.48 3.72 17.99
CA CYS A 99 -9.49 5.01 17.32
C CYS A 99 -10.54 5.09 16.21
N GLY A 100 -10.96 6.30 15.86
CA GLY A 100 -11.87 6.60 14.77
C GLY A 100 -11.16 6.76 13.41
N PHE A 101 -11.96 6.77 12.34
CA PHE A 101 -11.42 6.99 11.00
C PHE A 101 -10.85 8.41 10.85
N GLY A 102 -11.35 9.42 11.56
CA GLY A 102 -10.82 10.78 11.47
C GLY A 102 -9.44 10.98 12.11
N ASP A 103 -9.02 10.03 12.94
CA ASP A 103 -7.96 10.24 13.93
C ASP A 103 -6.57 10.12 13.31
N ASP A 104 -5.59 10.75 13.96
CA ASP A 104 -4.24 10.85 13.45
C ASP A 104 -3.52 9.50 13.52
N GLU A 105 -3.76 8.72 14.57
CA GLU A 105 -3.28 7.34 14.73
C GLU A 105 -3.67 6.48 13.53
N ARG A 106 -4.90 6.64 13.02
CA ARG A 106 -5.38 5.91 11.83
C ARG A 106 -4.67 6.38 10.57
N LYS A 107 -4.48 7.69 10.40
CA LYS A 107 -3.77 8.24 9.24
C LYS A 107 -2.31 7.79 9.22
N GLU A 108 -1.63 7.86 10.36
CA GLU A 108 -0.25 7.39 10.53
C GLU A 108 -0.14 5.89 10.26
N ARG A 109 -1.09 5.08 10.74
CA ARG A 109 -1.14 3.65 10.39
C ARG A 109 -1.23 3.43 8.88
N CYS A 110 -2.13 4.14 8.19
CA CYS A 110 -2.25 4.03 6.74
C CYS A 110 -0.98 4.49 5.99
N ALA A 111 -0.27 5.50 6.52
CA ALA A 111 1.01 5.93 5.98
C ALA A 111 2.11 4.86 6.15
N GLY A 112 2.18 4.22 7.33
CA GLY A 112 3.09 3.09 7.59
C GLY A 112 2.82 1.91 6.65
N VAL A 113 1.56 1.52 6.49
CA VAL A 113 1.14 0.47 5.53
C VAL A 113 1.56 0.82 4.10
N ALA A 114 1.39 2.07 3.67
CA ALA A 114 1.81 2.49 2.34
C ALA A 114 3.34 2.38 2.16
N ALA A 115 4.12 2.76 3.17
CA ALA A 115 5.57 2.66 3.14
C ALA A 115 6.05 1.20 3.09
N GLU A 116 5.42 0.31 3.85
CA GLU A 116 5.77 -1.11 3.87
C GLU A 116 5.40 -1.82 2.57
N ILE A 117 4.23 -1.52 1.98
CA ILE A 117 3.85 -2.01 0.65
C ILE A 117 4.84 -1.53 -0.40
N LEU A 118 5.24 -0.26 -0.36
CA LEU A 118 6.25 0.29 -1.29
C LEU A 118 7.57 -0.47 -1.14
N LYS A 119 8.06 -0.62 0.10
CA LYS A 119 9.29 -1.36 0.38
C LYS A 119 9.22 -2.78 -0.17
N LYS A 120 8.14 -3.51 0.13
CA LYS A 120 7.95 -4.89 -0.35
C LYS A 120 7.87 -4.97 -1.87
N THR A 121 7.19 -4.01 -2.49
CA THR A 121 7.11 -3.91 -3.96
C THR A 121 8.50 -3.75 -4.58
N VAL A 122 9.33 -2.87 -4.02
CA VAL A 122 10.70 -2.64 -4.50
C VAL A 122 11.58 -3.87 -4.28
N GLU A 123 11.48 -4.54 -3.13
CA GLU A 123 12.19 -5.80 -2.87
C GLU A 123 11.85 -6.85 -3.94
N MET A 124 10.56 -7.06 -4.19
CA MET A 124 10.09 -8.04 -5.19
C MET A 124 10.52 -7.70 -6.62
N LEU A 125 10.51 -6.41 -6.99
CA LEU A 125 10.98 -5.96 -8.30
C LEU A 125 12.49 -6.18 -8.46
N ASN A 126 13.29 -5.83 -7.45
CA ASN A 126 14.74 -6.02 -7.48
C ASN A 126 15.16 -7.49 -7.50
N GLU A 127 14.36 -8.38 -6.93
CA GLU A 127 14.58 -9.83 -6.99
C GLU A 127 14.23 -10.41 -8.37
N THR A 128 13.41 -9.72 -9.15
CA THR A 128 12.84 -10.23 -10.41
C THR A 128 13.51 -9.64 -11.66
N LEU A 129 13.91 -8.37 -11.62
CA LEU A 129 14.47 -7.61 -12.75
C LEU A 129 15.99 -7.42 -12.61
#